data_AF-A0A3D2L5I1-F1
#
_entry.id   AF-A0A3D2L5I1-F1
#
_cell.length_a   1.000
_cell.length_b   1.000
_cell.length_c   1.000
_cell.angle_alpha   90.00
_cell.angle_beta   90.00
_cell.angle_gamma   90.00
#
_symmetry.space_group_name_H-M   'P 1'
#
loop_
_entity.id
_entity.type
_entity.pdbx_description
1 polymer ?
#
loop_
_entity_poly.entity_id
_entity_poly.type
_entity_poly.pdbx_seq_one_letter_code
_entity_poly.pdbx_strand_id
1 'polypeptide(L)'
;KKPNTVIYTQGTGTGCGYGQAAMGPFYCPADQTIYLDLSFWQQMETQLGASGADFARAYVIAHEFGHHVQTLTGASQQVRKAQQQARNQAEANKYSVALELQADCYAGVWAARAAEASNGQVALERGDMAEGLKTANAIGDDMLQKRSTGRVSPEGFTHGSAEQRMEWLTRGYESGDPRQCDTFN
;
A
#
# COMPACT_ATOMS: atom_id res chain seq x y z
N LYS A 1 -7.78 8.89 15.90
CA LYS A 1 -9.08 8.34 15.45
C LYS A 1 -8.79 7.02 14.75
N LYS A 2 -9.58 5.96 14.97
CA LYS A 2 -9.38 4.65 14.33
C LYS A 2 -10.22 4.57 13.05
N PRO A 3 -9.75 3.95 11.96
CA PRO A 3 -10.59 3.71 10.79
C PRO A 3 -11.62 2.60 11.06
N ASN A 4 -12.70 2.58 10.30
CA ASN A 4 -13.54 1.39 10.21
C ASN A 4 -12.81 0.33 9.36
N THR A 5 -13.18 -0.94 9.53
CA THR A 5 -12.66 -2.02 8.69
C THR A 5 -13.80 -2.92 8.26
N VAL A 6 -13.91 -3.17 6.97
CA VAL A 6 -14.94 -4.02 6.36
C VAL A 6 -14.25 -5.12 5.57
N ILE A 7 -14.56 -6.36 5.93
CA ILE A 7 -14.15 -7.55 5.17
C ILE A 7 -15.26 -7.88 4.19
N TYR A 8 -14.94 -8.10 2.92
CA TYR A 8 -15.92 -8.42 1.89
C TYR A 8 -15.42 -9.50 0.93
N THR A 9 -16.37 -10.04 0.17
CA THR A 9 -16.13 -10.98 -0.93
C THR A 9 -17.00 -10.56 -2.11
N GLN A 10 -16.46 -10.61 -3.33
CA GLN A 10 -17.09 -10.18 -4.60
C GLN A 10 -17.25 -8.66 -4.75
N GLY A 11 -17.94 -7.98 -3.83
CA GLY A 11 -18.09 -6.54 -3.87
C GLY A 11 -18.77 -5.95 -2.65
N THR A 12 -18.64 -4.64 -2.47
CA THR A 12 -19.22 -3.89 -1.35
C THR A 12 -19.47 -2.43 -1.73
N GLY A 13 -20.52 -1.83 -1.17
CA GLY A 13 -20.76 -0.40 -1.30
C GLY A 13 -19.82 0.39 -0.39
N THR A 14 -19.17 1.44 -0.90
CA THR A 14 -18.25 2.29 -0.14
C THR A 14 -18.57 3.77 -0.29
N GLY A 15 -18.02 4.60 0.59
CA GLY A 15 -18.07 6.06 0.47
C GLY A 15 -17.32 6.61 -0.74
N CYS A 16 -16.51 5.78 -1.42
CA CYS A 16 -15.73 6.14 -2.60
C CYS A 16 -16.30 5.55 -3.90
N GLY A 17 -17.46 4.88 -3.83
CA GLY A 17 -18.09 4.18 -4.95
C GLY A 17 -18.28 2.69 -4.68
N TYR A 18 -18.45 1.89 -5.72
CA TYR A 18 -18.59 0.44 -5.57
C TYR A 18 -17.21 -0.24 -5.59
N GLY A 19 -16.83 -0.88 -4.48
CA GLY A 19 -15.61 -1.68 -4.39
C GLY A 19 -15.83 -3.07 -5.00
N GLN A 20 -15.00 -3.46 -5.96
CA GLN A 20 -15.01 -4.82 -6.54
C GLN A 20 -13.84 -5.63 -5.97
N ALA A 21 -14.02 -6.93 -5.78
CA ALA A 21 -12.96 -7.81 -5.27
C ALA A 21 -11.69 -7.82 -6.16
N ALA A 22 -11.84 -7.61 -7.47
CA ALA A 22 -10.70 -7.52 -8.39
C ALA A 22 -9.76 -6.32 -8.13
N MET A 23 -10.13 -5.39 -7.26
CA MET A 23 -9.34 -4.20 -6.92
C MET A 23 -8.34 -4.45 -5.77
N GLY A 24 -8.47 -5.59 -5.05
CA GLY A 24 -7.70 -5.85 -3.83
C GLY A 24 -8.18 -5.01 -2.63
N PRO A 25 -7.47 -5.08 -1.50
CA PRO A 25 -7.68 -4.20 -0.36
C PRO A 25 -7.50 -2.73 -0.73
N PHE A 26 -8.27 -1.84 -0.10
CA PHE A 26 -8.13 -0.41 -0.29
C PHE A 26 -8.70 0.40 0.88
N TYR A 27 -8.20 1.61 1.05
CA TYR A 27 -8.73 2.60 1.98
C TYR A 27 -9.56 3.67 1.28
N CYS A 28 -10.75 3.96 1.82
CA CYS A 28 -11.59 5.05 1.34
C CYS A 28 -11.50 6.28 2.26
N PRO A 29 -10.94 7.42 1.79
CA PRO A 29 -10.84 8.62 2.61
C PRO A 29 -12.19 9.30 2.92
N ALA A 30 -13.23 9.05 2.09
CA ALA A 30 -14.54 9.69 2.26
C ALA A 30 -15.33 9.17 3.47
N ASP A 31 -15.19 7.87 3.77
CA ASP A 31 -15.83 7.22 4.92
C ASP A 31 -14.82 6.76 5.99
N GLN A 32 -13.52 6.95 5.74
CA GLN A 32 -12.40 6.55 6.60
C GLN A 32 -12.41 5.05 6.93
N THR A 33 -12.69 4.22 5.92
CA THR A 33 -12.83 2.76 6.05
C THR A 33 -11.77 2.03 5.23
N ILE A 34 -11.16 1.01 5.83
CA ILE A 34 -10.32 0.03 5.16
C ILE A 34 -11.22 -1.12 4.71
N TYR A 35 -11.21 -1.42 3.41
CA TYR A 35 -11.93 -2.53 2.82
C TYR A 35 -10.94 -3.64 2.48
N LEU A 36 -11.16 -4.84 3.02
CA LEU A 36 -10.29 -6.00 2.86
C LEU A 36 -11.03 -7.07 2.05
N ASP A 37 -10.58 -7.32 0.82
CA ASP A 37 -11.12 -8.40 -0.01
C ASP A 37 -10.51 -9.76 0.40
N LEU A 38 -11.35 -10.72 0.79
CA LEU A 38 -10.90 -12.07 1.10
C LEU A 38 -10.40 -12.85 -0.12
N SER A 39 -10.90 -12.51 -1.32
CA SER A 39 -10.49 -13.22 -2.54
C SER A 39 -9.05 -12.90 -2.94
N PHE A 40 -8.61 -11.67 -2.68
CA PHE A 40 -7.21 -11.24 -2.82
C PHE A 40 -6.25 -12.11 -2.00
N TRP A 41 -6.63 -12.52 -0.79
CA TRP A 41 -5.78 -13.38 0.04
C TRP A 41 -5.55 -14.77 -0.53
N GLN A 42 -6.56 -15.36 -1.18
CA GLN A 42 -6.42 -16.63 -1.90
C GLN A 42 -5.53 -16.49 -3.14
N GLN A 43 -5.63 -15.35 -3.83
CA GLN A 43 -4.77 -15.07 -4.98
C GLN A 43 -3.30 -14.91 -4.55
N MET A 44 -3.03 -14.20 -3.46
CA MET A 44 -1.66 -14.07 -2.94
C MET A 44 -1.06 -15.41 -2.54
N GLU A 45 -1.80 -16.27 -1.83
CA GLU A 45 -1.33 -17.62 -1.47
C GLU A 45 -0.95 -18.43 -2.72
N THR A 46 -1.77 -18.34 -3.77
CA THR A 46 -1.55 -19.05 -5.03
C THR A 46 -0.33 -18.52 -5.78
N GLN A 47 -0.12 -17.20 -5.80
CA GLN A 47 0.96 -16.56 -6.56
C GLN A 47 2.30 -16.53 -5.82
N LEU A 48 2.28 -16.39 -4.49
CA LEU A 48 3.47 -16.22 -3.66
C LEU A 48 3.92 -17.54 -3.00
N GLY A 49 3.04 -18.55 -2.96
CA GLY A 49 3.22 -19.79 -2.21
C GLY A 49 2.77 -19.64 -0.74
N ALA A 50 2.24 -20.71 -0.16
CA ALA A 50 1.61 -20.70 1.17
C ALA A 50 2.53 -20.19 2.31
N SER A 51 3.85 -20.38 2.20
CA SER A 51 4.79 -19.92 3.22
C SER A 51 5.05 -18.42 3.21
N GLY A 52 4.74 -17.72 2.11
CA GLY A 52 5.01 -16.28 1.95
C GLY A 52 3.78 -15.37 2.15
N ALA A 53 2.69 -15.90 2.72
CA ALA A 53 1.40 -15.24 2.75
C ALA A 53 1.17 -14.36 3.98
N ASP A 54 1.80 -14.67 5.11
CA ASP A 54 1.43 -14.04 6.39
C ASP A 54 1.96 -12.62 6.51
N PHE A 55 3.24 -12.37 6.23
CA PHE A 55 3.74 -10.99 6.22
C PHE A 55 3.27 -10.22 4.99
N ALA A 56 3.07 -10.89 3.84
CA ALA A 56 2.47 -10.26 2.66
C ALA A 56 1.09 -9.64 2.97
N ARG A 57 0.25 -10.36 3.74
CA ARG A 57 -1.05 -9.85 4.22
C ARG A 57 -0.88 -8.68 5.17
N ALA A 58 0.00 -8.84 6.16
CA ALA A 58 0.25 -7.81 7.15
C ALA A 58 0.75 -6.51 6.52
N TYR A 59 1.64 -6.61 5.53
CA TYR A 59 2.15 -5.51 4.73
C TYR A 59 1.03 -4.76 4.00
N VAL A 60 0.18 -5.46 3.25
CA VAL A 60 -0.93 -4.81 2.51
C VAL A 60 -1.91 -4.15 3.49
N ILE A 61 -2.24 -4.80 4.62
CA ILE A 61 -3.09 -4.17 5.64
C ILE A 61 -2.42 -2.92 6.21
N ALA A 62 -1.13 -2.99 6.57
CA ALA A 62 -0.39 -1.86 7.10
C ALA A 62 -0.29 -0.69 6.10
N HIS A 63 -0.19 -1.00 4.80
CA HIS A 63 -0.25 -0.03 3.72
C HIS A 63 -1.61 0.72 3.71
N GLU A 64 -2.74 0.02 3.83
CA GLU A 64 -4.05 0.66 3.92
C GLU A 64 -4.21 1.53 5.18
N PHE A 65 -3.61 1.12 6.30
CA PHE A 65 -3.52 1.97 7.48
C PHE A 65 -2.64 3.21 7.23
N GLY A 66 -1.60 3.08 6.39
CA GLY A 66 -0.79 4.21 5.91
C GLY A 66 -1.65 5.28 5.23
N HIS A 67 -2.57 4.90 4.36
CA HIS A 67 -3.53 5.84 3.77
C HIS A 67 -4.46 6.50 4.79
N HIS A 68 -4.85 5.77 5.83
CA HIS A 68 -5.59 6.38 6.94
C HIS A 68 -4.75 7.44 7.66
N VAL A 69 -3.47 7.16 7.93
CA VAL A 69 -2.54 8.14 8.53
C VAL A 69 -2.43 9.37 7.63
N GLN A 70 -2.29 9.21 6.32
CA GLN A 70 -2.26 10.31 5.35
C GLN A 70 -3.52 11.18 5.37
N THR A 71 -4.69 10.57 5.59
CA THR A 71 -5.95 11.31 5.75
C THR A 71 -5.95 12.14 7.03
N LEU A 72 -5.41 11.59 8.13
CA LEU A 72 -5.34 12.28 9.42
C LEU A 72 -4.29 13.40 9.42
N THR A 73 -3.19 13.25 8.69
CA THR A 73 -2.09 14.23 8.62
C THR A 73 -2.30 15.31 7.56
N GLY A 74 -3.27 15.12 6.66
CA GLY A 74 -3.57 16.10 5.61
C GLY A 74 -2.92 15.81 4.25
N ALA A 75 -2.07 14.78 4.16
CA ALA A 75 -1.32 14.45 2.95
C ALA A 75 -2.25 14.09 1.78
N SER A 76 -3.31 13.30 2.02
CA SER A 76 -4.27 12.91 0.98
C SER A 76 -4.98 14.12 0.36
N GLN A 77 -5.31 15.14 1.16
CA GLN A 77 -5.95 16.37 0.68
C GLN A 77 -4.96 17.24 -0.13
N GLN A 78 -3.70 17.30 0.29
CA GLN A 78 -2.65 18.02 -0.44
C GLN A 78 -2.41 17.38 -1.81
N VAL A 79 -2.30 16.05 -1.89
CA VAL A 79 -2.16 15.30 -3.14
C VAL A 79 -3.37 15.52 -4.06
N ARG A 80 -4.59 15.42 -3.54
CA ARG A 80 -5.80 15.70 -4.34
C ARG A 80 -5.77 17.11 -4.94
N LYS A 81 -5.35 18.12 -4.16
CA LYS A 81 -5.23 19.50 -4.64
C LYS A 81 -4.15 19.62 -5.73
N ALA A 82 -3.00 18.99 -5.53
CA ALA A 82 -1.92 18.99 -6.50
C ALA A 82 -2.33 18.32 -7.83
N GLN A 83 -3.04 17.18 -7.76
CA GLN A 83 -3.60 16.50 -8.94
C GLN A 83 -4.58 17.38 -9.73
N GLN A 84 -5.44 18.14 -9.04
CA GLN A 84 -6.36 19.08 -9.71
C GLN A 84 -5.64 20.23 -10.42
N GLN A 85 -4.42 20.54 -9.99
CA GLN A 85 -3.58 21.60 -10.56
C GLN A 85 -2.57 21.08 -11.58
N ALA A 86 -2.47 19.76 -11.75
CA ALA A 86 -1.55 19.14 -12.70
C ALA A 86 -1.91 19.51 -14.14
N ARG A 87 -0.88 19.68 -14.98
CA ARG A 87 -1.03 20.08 -16.39
C ARG A 87 -1.49 18.94 -17.28
N ASN A 88 -1.22 17.71 -16.87
CA ASN A 88 -1.57 16.50 -17.58
C ASN A 88 -1.66 15.30 -16.62
N GLN A 89 -2.14 14.16 -17.13
CA GLN A 89 -2.30 12.94 -16.34
C GLN A 89 -0.98 12.41 -15.79
N ALA A 90 0.11 12.48 -16.56
CA ALA A 90 1.42 11.98 -16.12
C ALA A 90 1.95 12.78 -14.92
N GLU A 91 1.68 14.09 -14.86
CA GLU A 91 1.99 14.92 -13.69
C GLU A 91 1.09 14.58 -12.49
N ALA A 92 -0.21 14.40 -12.71
CA ALA A 92 -1.13 13.98 -11.66
C ALA A 92 -0.74 12.62 -11.04
N ASN A 93 -0.30 11.70 -11.90
CA ASN A 93 0.17 10.36 -11.54
C ASN A 93 1.40 10.40 -10.63
N LYS A 94 2.33 11.36 -10.79
CA LYS A 94 3.48 11.50 -9.90
C LYS A 94 3.05 11.77 -8.45
N TYR A 95 2.00 12.56 -8.25
CA TYR A 95 1.46 12.80 -6.91
C TYR A 95 0.78 11.55 -6.33
N SER A 96 0.11 10.74 -7.17
CA SER A 96 -0.40 9.43 -6.75
C SER A 96 0.74 8.53 -6.27
N VAL A 97 1.78 8.37 -7.10
CA VAL A 97 2.93 7.53 -6.79
C VAL A 97 3.60 7.97 -5.49
N ALA A 98 3.80 9.29 -5.28
CA ALA A 98 4.36 9.78 -4.02
C ALA A 98 3.50 9.40 -2.80
N LEU A 99 2.16 9.51 -2.91
CA LEU A 99 1.26 9.11 -1.83
C LEU A 99 1.36 7.60 -1.53
N GLU A 100 1.40 6.77 -2.56
CA GLU A 100 1.50 5.30 -2.43
C GLU A 100 2.83 4.88 -1.79
N LEU A 101 3.94 5.48 -2.21
CA LEU A 101 5.25 5.21 -1.63
C LEU A 101 5.35 5.64 -0.16
N GLN A 102 4.64 6.69 0.24
CA GLN A 102 4.59 7.10 1.65
C GLN A 102 3.81 6.07 2.48
N ALA A 103 2.73 5.49 1.93
CA ALA A 103 2.01 4.41 2.58
C ALA A 103 2.87 3.14 2.72
N ASP A 104 3.70 2.81 1.72
CA ASP A 104 4.72 1.75 1.83
C ASP A 104 5.72 2.01 2.95
N CYS A 105 6.23 3.24 3.07
CA CYS A 105 7.12 3.59 4.15
C CYS A 105 6.44 3.50 5.52
N TYR A 106 5.18 3.93 5.64
CA TYR A 106 4.42 3.75 6.89
C TYR A 106 4.19 2.28 7.24
N ALA A 107 3.99 1.41 6.25
CA ALA A 107 3.92 -0.03 6.47
C ALA A 107 5.26 -0.59 7.01
N GLY A 108 6.38 -0.11 6.49
CA GLY A 108 7.71 -0.44 7.01
C GLY A 108 7.92 0.03 8.45
N VAL A 109 7.53 1.27 8.76
CA VAL A 109 7.61 1.81 10.13
C VAL A 109 6.75 0.99 11.09
N TRP A 110 5.54 0.60 10.68
CA TRP A 110 4.70 -0.30 11.48
C TRP A 110 5.43 -1.62 11.74
N ALA A 111 6.01 -2.23 10.72
CA ALA A 111 6.74 -3.48 10.86
C ALA A 111 7.92 -3.35 11.85
N ALA A 112 8.71 -2.29 11.76
CA ALA A 112 9.81 -2.01 12.69
C ALA A 112 9.37 -1.90 14.15
N ARG A 113 8.13 -1.44 14.38
CA ARG A 113 7.56 -1.17 15.71
C ARG A 113 6.54 -2.22 16.15
N ALA A 114 6.25 -3.24 15.33
CA ALA A 114 5.13 -4.14 15.56
C ALA A 114 5.27 -4.91 16.88
N ALA A 115 6.49 -5.36 17.21
CA ALA A 115 6.77 -6.01 18.49
C ALA A 115 6.58 -5.08 19.69
N GLU A 116 7.09 -3.85 19.61
CA GLU A 116 6.92 -2.83 20.66
C GLU A 116 5.43 -2.51 20.85
N ALA A 117 4.72 -2.20 19.77
CA ALA A 117 3.32 -1.79 19.78
C ALA A 117 2.36 -2.90 20.25
N SER A 118 2.76 -4.16 20.12
CA SER A 118 1.96 -5.32 20.50
C SER A 118 2.40 -5.96 21.83
N ASN A 119 3.31 -5.32 22.59
CA ASN A 119 3.93 -5.91 23.78
C ASN A 119 4.53 -7.31 23.51
N GLY A 120 5.13 -7.50 22.35
CA GLY A 120 5.77 -8.74 21.90
C GLY A 120 4.83 -9.80 21.32
N GLN A 121 3.53 -9.52 21.16
CA GLN A 121 2.59 -10.46 20.56
C GLN A 121 2.79 -10.64 19.04
N VAL A 122 3.30 -9.61 18.37
CA VAL A 122 3.69 -9.66 16.96
C VAL A 122 5.22 -9.66 16.91
N ALA A 123 5.81 -10.79 16.52
CA ALA A 123 7.24 -10.89 16.29
C ALA A 123 7.48 -11.06 14.80
N LEU A 124 8.13 -10.07 14.17
CA LEU A 124 8.58 -10.20 12.79
C LEU A 124 9.97 -10.82 12.76
N GLU A 125 10.10 -11.91 12.01
CA GLU A 125 11.37 -12.52 11.71
C GLU A 125 12.03 -11.84 10.50
N ARG A 126 13.35 -12.01 10.34
CA ARG A 126 14.05 -11.48 9.16
C ARG A 126 13.49 -12.05 7.84
N GLY A 127 12.95 -13.27 7.88
CA GLY A 127 12.29 -13.91 6.73
C GLY A 127 11.03 -13.17 6.31
N ASP A 128 10.25 -12.67 7.27
CA ASP A 128 8.98 -11.97 7.03
C ASP A 128 9.18 -10.72 6.16
N MET A 129 10.22 -9.93 6.45
CA MET A 129 10.50 -8.74 5.64
C MET A 129 10.85 -9.10 4.18
N ALA A 130 11.51 -10.23 3.93
CA ALA A 130 11.78 -10.68 2.57
C ALA A 130 10.48 -11.01 1.80
N GLU A 131 9.45 -11.50 2.50
CA GLU A 131 8.13 -11.77 1.91
C GLU A 131 7.36 -10.49 1.56
N GLY A 132 7.49 -9.47 2.41
CA GLY A 132 6.93 -8.14 2.15
C GLY A 132 7.56 -7.49 0.94
N LEU A 133 8.89 -7.57 0.82
CA LEU A 133 9.62 -7.09 -0.36
C LEU A 133 9.24 -7.88 -1.62
N LYS A 134 9.08 -9.20 -1.52
CA LYS A 134 8.58 -10.03 -2.65
C LYS A 134 7.18 -9.57 -3.09
N THR A 135 6.31 -9.25 -2.14
CA THR A 135 4.97 -8.73 -2.41
C THR A 135 5.04 -7.36 -3.07
N ALA A 136 5.79 -6.42 -2.48
CA ALA A 136 5.98 -5.08 -3.02
C ALA A 136 6.54 -5.09 -4.45
N ASN A 137 7.48 -6.00 -4.73
CA ASN A 137 7.99 -6.25 -6.07
C ASN A 137 6.92 -6.81 -7.01
N ALA A 138 6.08 -7.74 -6.55
CA ALA A 138 5.08 -8.39 -7.39
C ALA A 138 3.94 -7.44 -7.82
N ILE A 139 3.65 -6.42 -7.02
CA ILE A 139 2.56 -5.45 -7.25
C ILE A 139 3.03 -4.10 -7.79
N GLY A 140 4.33 -3.91 -8.05
CA GLY A 140 4.83 -2.72 -8.74
C GLY A 140 4.20 -2.56 -10.12
N ASP A 141 3.90 -1.31 -10.52
CA ASP A 141 3.20 -1.02 -11.77
C ASP A 141 3.95 -1.55 -13.00
N ASP A 142 5.28 -1.51 -12.99
CA ASP A 142 6.13 -2.06 -14.05
C ASP A 142 5.98 -3.58 -14.18
N MET A 143 5.88 -4.29 -13.05
CA MET A 143 5.72 -5.74 -13.01
C MET A 143 4.31 -6.16 -13.46
N LEU A 144 3.29 -5.42 -13.03
CA LEU A 144 1.90 -5.65 -13.45
C LEU A 144 1.70 -5.33 -14.93
N GLN A 145 2.24 -4.22 -15.43
CA GLN A 145 2.17 -3.86 -16.86
C GLN A 145 2.92 -4.87 -17.74
N LYS A 146 4.11 -5.33 -17.31
CA LYS A 146 4.88 -6.34 -18.04
C LYS A 146 4.14 -7.68 -18.11
N ARG A 147 3.47 -8.10 -17.04
CA ARG A 147 2.66 -9.34 -17.03
C ARG A 147 1.40 -9.23 -17.88
N SER A 148 0.76 -8.07 -17.92
CA SER A 148 -0.52 -7.87 -18.62
C SER A 148 -0.36 -7.54 -20.11
N THR A 149 0.63 -6.72 -20.48
CA THR A 149 0.78 -6.19 -21.85
C THR A 149 2.14 -6.46 -22.48
N GLY A 150 3.12 -6.94 -21.69
CA GLY A 150 4.50 -7.15 -22.15
C GLY A 150 5.32 -5.88 -22.35
N ARG A 151 4.75 -4.70 -22.07
CA ARG A 151 5.41 -3.39 -22.18
C ARG A 151 5.26 -2.62 -20.88
N VAL A 152 6.22 -1.72 -20.62
CA VAL A 152 6.23 -0.84 -19.43
C VAL A 152 6.18 0.61 -19.90
N SER A 153 5.26 1.39 -19.34
CA SER A 153 5.13 2.83 -19.57
C SER A 153 5.08 3.55 -18.21
N PRO A 154 6.19 4.18 -17.79
CA PRO A 154 6.28 4.86 -16.50
C PRO A 154 5.28 6.01 -16.32
N GLU A 155 4.85 6.64 -17.41
CA GLU A 155 3.86 7.73 -17.37
C GLU A 155 2.48 7.26 -16.86
N GLY A 156 2.20 5.97 -17.01
CA GLY A 156 0.95 5.34 -16.56
C GLY A 156 0.98 4.83 -15.13
N PHE A 157 2.08 5.00 -14.39
CA PHE A 157 2.18 4.50 -13.02
C PHE A 157 1.30 5.32 -12.08
N THR A 158 0.62 4.64 -11.17
CA THR A 158 -0.18 5.26 -10.10
C THR A 158 0.24 4.80 -8.71
N HIS A 159 0.91 3.65 -8.59
CA HIS A 159 1.38 3.04 -7.33
C HIS A 159 2.90 2.97 -7.21
N GLY A 160 3.61 3.19 -8.33
CA GLY A 160 5.08 3.22 -8.37
C GLY A 160 5.69 1.92 -8.89
N SER A 161 6.98 1.96 -9.22
CA SER A 161 7.70 0.77 -9.67
C SER A 161 7.96 -0.20 -8.51
N ALA A 162 8.18 -1.46 -8.83
CA ALA A 162 8.60 -2.50 -7.89
C ALA A 162 9.81 -2.06 -7.04
N GLU A 163 10.80 -1.43 -7.68
CA GLU A 163 11.99 -0.90 -7.02
C GLU A 163 11.67 0.19 -6.01
N GLN A 164 10.87 1.19 -6.41
CA GLN A 164 10.47 2.29 -5.52
C GLN A 164 9.71 1.78 -4.30
N ARG A 165 8.76 0.86 -4.51
CA ARG A 165 7.95 0.32 -3.42
C ARG A 165 8.79 -0.48 -2.42
N MET A 166 9.73 -1.30 -2.91
CA MET A 166 10.70 -2.00 -2.05
C MET A 166 11.61 -1.04 -1.29
N GLU A 167 12.09 0.02 -1.95
CA GLU A 167 12.96 1.03 -1.33
C GLU A 167 12.25 1.71 -0.15
N TRP A 168 11.04 2.20 -0.36
CA TRP A 168 10.31 2.94 0.68
C TRP A 168 9.84 2.05 1.82
N LEU A 169 9.41 0.82 1.52
CA LEU A 169 9.12 -0.18 2.54
C LEU A 169 10.35 -0.48 3.41
N THR A 170 11.52 -0.67 2.77
CA THR A 170 12.80 -0.91 3.48
C THR A 170 13.19 0.30 4.33
N ARG A 171 13.10 1.52 3.79
CA ARG A 171 13.43 2.76 4.50
C ARG A 171 12.58 2.93 5.77
N GLY A 172 11.28 2.66 5.68
CA GLY A 172 10.39 2.69 6.84
C GLY A 172 10.78 1.65 7.88
N TYR A 173 11.08 0.42 7.44
CA TYR A 173 11.46 -0.68 8.32
C TYR A 173 12.80 -0.44 9.03
N GLU A 174 13.82 0.02 8.32
CA GLU A 174 15.15 0.25 8.90
C GLU A 174 15.17 1.44 9.86
N SER A 175 14.41 2.50 9.55
CA SER A 175 14.38 3.70 10.40
C SER A 175 13.44 3.57 11.60
N GLY A 176 12.31 2.88 11.43
CA GLY A 176 11.23 2.88 12.40
C GLY A 176 10.71 4.28 12.76
N ASP A 177 10.91 5.27 11.87
CA ASP A 177 10.56 6.67 12.10
C ASP A 177 9.72 7.21 10.93
N PRO A 178 8.43 7.56 11.16
CA PRO A 178 7.56 8.04 10.10
C PRO A 178 8.02 9.39 9.49
N ARG A 179 8.93 10.11 10.14
CA ARG A 179 9.53 11.35 9.59
C ARG A 179 10.48 11.09 8.43
N GLN A 180 10.92 9.83 8.25
CA GLN A 180 11.73 9.42 7.09
C GLN A 180 10.87 9.11 5.85
N CYS A 181 9.55 9.16 5.97
CA CYS A 181 8.58 8.83 4.92
C CYS A 181 8.14 10.04 4.08
N ASP A 182 9.06 10.97 3.80
CA ASP A 182 8.80 12.12 2.95
C ASP A 182 9.10 11.80 1.49
N THR A 183 8.06 11.45 0.74
CA THR A 183 8.12 11.03 -0.67
C THR A 183 7.81 12.15 -1.65
N PHE A 184 7.54 13.36 -1.15
CA PHE A 184 7.08 14.49 -1.96
C PHE A 184 8.22 15.42 -2.39
N ASN A 185 9.46 15.13 -1.97
CA ASN A 185 10.66 15.93 -2.20
C ASN A 185 11.77 15.17 -2.93
#